data_AF-A0A382TFZ6-F1
#
_entry.id   AF-A0A382TFZ6-F1
#
_cell.length_a   1.000
_cell.length_b   1.000
_cell.length_c   1.000
_cell.angle_alpha   90.00
_cell.angle_beta   90.00
_cell.angle_gamma   90.00
#
_symmetry.space_group_name_H-M   'P 1'
#
loop_
_entity.id
_entity.type
_entity.pdbx_description
1 polymer ?
#
loop_
_entity_poly.entity_id
_entity_poly.type
_entity_poly.pdbx_seq_one_letter_code
_entity_poly.pdbx_strand_id
1 'polypeptide(L)'
;MSNKKQSFNKTMISDFDRVLDHRGMSSLKWEFIARNGEPEPWDQTDPELENEQVLSMWVADMDFRTAEPVIKALRDRVDRGIYGYAAKTPEYLDAVKGWMKRRHDWNIEVDWIVPTVGIVPALNMIVRQFSEPGEKVLIQRPVYYPFTNSIRNNNRMVLCNPLTLKDNRYFMDFEDLELKARDQEVKLMIMSNPHNPVGRAWSSEELQRVGEICLRNNVLLVSDEVHGDLIMPGHRFKPYGLQESRLAENCIVCTAPSKSFNLAGL
;
A
#
# COMPACT_ATOMS: atom_id res chain seq x y z
N MET A 1 25.35 24.56 -28.87
CA MET A 1 25.89 24.63 -27.50
C MET A 1 25.53 23.34 -26.78
N SER A 2 26.53 22.75 -26.13
CA SER A 2 26.62 21.37 -25.61
C SER A 2 25.40 20.81 -24.85
N ASN A 3 24.81 19.74 -25.40
CA ASN A 3 23.96 18.79 -24.67
C ASN A 3 24.82 18.02 -23.64
N LYS A 4 24.85 18.49 -22.39
CA LYS A 4 25.40 17.70 -21.28
C LYS A 4 24.36 16.64 -20.87
N LYS A 5 24.46 15.45 -21.46
CA LYS A 5 23.94 14.23 -20.83
C LYS A 5 24.65 14.11 -19.48
N GLN A 6 23.93 14.34 -18.39
CA GLN A 6 24.38 13.95 -17.05
C GLN A 6 24.58 12.44 -17.06
N SER A 7 25.84 12.00 -17.09
CA SER A 7 26.17 10.60 -16.83
C SER A 7 25.85 10.33 -15.36
N PHE A 8 24.76 9.63 -15.11
CA PHE A 8 24.51 9.05 -13.79
C PHE A 8 25.68 8.13 -13.47
N ASN A 9 26.46 8.50 -12.47
CA ASN A 9 27.58 7.70 -12.00
C ASN A 9 27.04 6.33 -11.59
N LYS A 10 27.45 5.28 -12.31
CA LYS A 10 27.29 3.90 -11.84
C LYS A 10 27.99 3.81 -10.49
N THR A 11 27.33 3.19 -9.50
CA THR A 11 27.81 2.94 -8.14
C THR A 11 27.47 4.02 -7.08
N MET A 12 26.19 4.40 -6.98
CA MET A 12 25.63 4.70 -5.66
C MET A 12 25.12 3.37 -5.10
N ILE A 13 26.02 2.61 -4.47
CA ILE A 13 25.64 1.37 -3.78
C ILE A 13 24.85 1.79 -2.54
N SER A 14 23.58 1.37 -2.47
CA SER A 14 22.84 1.41 -1.22
C SER A 14 23.51 0.46 -0.23
N ASP A 15 23.88 0.98 0.93
CA ASP A 15 24.43 0.19 2.04
C ASP A 15 23.26 -0.30 2.91
N PHE A 16 22.94 -1.58 2.77
CA PHE A 16 21.90 -2.26 3.54
C PHE A 16 22.49 -3.04 4.75
N ASP A 17 23.81 -3.05 4.92
CA ASP A 17 24.48 -3.72 6.05
C ASP A 17 24.71 -2.75 7.22
N ARG A 18 24.67 -1.45 6.95
CA ARG A 18 24.78 -0.42 7.97
C ARG A 18 23.60 -0.44 8.94
N VAL A 19 23.90 -0.70 10.21
CA VAL A 19 22.98 -0.48 11.34
C VAL A 19 22.79 1.02 11.56
N LEU A 20 21.54 1.45 11.71
CA LEU A 20 21.16 2.84 11.91
C LEU A 20 20.71 3.05 13.37
N ASP A 21 21.06 4.21 13.91
CA ASP A 21 20.51 4.68 15.18
C ASP A 21 19.16 5.35 14.91
N HIS A 22 18.12 4.83 15.56
CA HIS A 22 16.74 5.30 15.39
C HIS A 22 16.29 6.25 16.52
N ARG A 23 17.15 6.58 17.49
CA ARG A 23 16.82 7.46 18.62
C ARG A 23 16.53 8.89 18.18
N GLY A 24 15.57 9.53 18.85
CA GLY A 24 15.20 10.93 18.62
C GLY A 24 14.45 11.16 17.30
N MET A 25 14.02 10.10 16.63
CA MET A 25 13.32 10.17 15.35
C MET A 25 11.79 10.19 15.50
N SER A 26 11.30 10.04 16.74
CA SER A 26 9.88 9.78 17.05
C SER A 26 9.32 8.57 16.27
N SER A 27 10.13 7.52 16.13
CA SER A 27 9.80 6.35 15.32
C SER A 27 8.77 5.48 16.02
N LEU A 28 7.57 5.33 15.45
CA LEU A 28 6.52 4.44 16.01
C LEU A 28 7.03 3.01 16.19
N LYS A 29 7.88 2.53 15.28
CA LYS A 29 8.45 1.18 15.34
C LYS A 29 9.41 1.03 16.50
N TRP A 30 10.31 2.00 16.68
CA TRP A 30 11.44 1.88 17.60
C TRP A 30 11.15 2.50 18.95
N GLU A 31 10.56 3.67 19.05
CA GLU A 31 10.45 4.43 20.31
C GLU A 31 9.10 4.27 21.02
N PHE A 32 8.20 3.45 20.48
CA PHE A 32 6.85 3.25 21.00
C PHE A 32 6.40 1.79 20.97
N ILE A 33 5.43 1.48 21.83
CA ILE A 33 4.64 0.25 21.79
C ILE A 33 3.15 0.61 21.72
N ALA A 34 2.37 -0.12 20.91
CA ALA A 34 0.93 0.07 20.86
C ALA A 34 0.24 -0.68 22.01
N ARG A 35 -0.35 0.04 22.97
CA ARG A 35 -1.18 -0.53 24.05
C ARG A 35 -2.56 0.07 23.96
N ASN A 36 -3.59 -0.78 23.97
CA ASN A 36 -4.99 -0.39 23.81
C ASN A 36 -5.28 0.48 22.56
N GLY A 37 -4.43 0.40 21.53
CA GLY A 37 -4.56 1.17 20.29
C GLY A 37 -3.83 2.52 20.28
N GLU A 38 -3.23 2.93 21.40
CA GLU A 38 -2.46 4.17 21.50
C GLU A 38 -0.96 3.88 21.59
N PRO A 39 -0.10 4.69 20.94
CA PRO A 39 1.34 4.57 21.08
C PRO A 39 1.79 5.12 22.44
N GLU A 40 2.43 4.27 23.24
CA GLU A 40 3.08 4.65 24.49
C GLU A 40 4.61 4.62 24.29
N PRO A 41 5.36 5.62 24.79
CA PRO A 41 6.81 5.57 24.75
C PRO A 41 7.37 4.27 25.34
N TRP A 42 8.36 3.70 24.68
CA TRP A 42 8.94 2.43 25.06
C TRP A 42 10.45 2.44 24.82
N ASP A 43 11.21 2.26 25.90
CA ASP A 43 12.67 2.41 25.94
C ASP A 43 13.43 1.10 25.75
N GLN A 44 12.74 -0.06 25.77
CA GLN A 44 13.41 -1.37 25.72
C GLN A 44 14.10 -1.64 24.39
N THR A 45 13.87 -0.82 23.37
CA THR A 45 14.52 -0.87 22.07
C THR A 45 15.76 0.02 21.99
N ASP A 46 16.12 0.73 23.08
CA ASP A 46 17.26 1.63 23.08
C ASP A 46 18.56 0.83 22.87
N PRO A 47 19.39 1.17 21.86
CA PRO A 47 20.67 0.51 21.65
C PRO A 47 21.64 0.61 22.83
N GLU A 48 21.47 1.57 23.76
CA GLU A 48 22.28 1.67 24.99
C GLU A 48 22.02 0.52 25.98
N LEU A 49 20.94 -0.24 25.80
CA LEU A 49 20.65 -1.44 26.60
C LEU A 49 21.51 -2.65 26.20
N GLU A 50 22.29 -2.56 25.12
CA GLU A 50 23.17 -3.62 24.62
C GLU A 50 22.46 -4.99 24.54
N ASN A 51 22.82 -5.93 25.44
CA ASN A 51 22.27 -7.29 25.44
C ASN A 51 20.83 -7.37 25.97
N GLU A 52 20.31 -6.31 26.59
CA GLU A 52 18.93 -6.21 27.08
C GLU A 52 18.01 -5.55 26.04
N GLN A 53 18.56 -5.07 24.91
CA GLN A 53 17.79 -4.43 23.85
C GLN A 53 16.81 -5.42 23.19
N VAL A 54 15.56 -5.00 23.09
CA VAL A 54 14.51 -5.67 22.33
C VAL A 54 14.54 -5.17 20.87
N LEU A 55 14.68 -6.10 19.92
CA LEU A 55 14.64 -5.77 18.50
C LEU A 55 13.20 -5.60 18.01
N SER A 56 12.91 -4.42 17.45
CA SER A 56 11.59 -4.12 16.91
C SER A 56 11.41 -4.61 15.47
N MET A 57 10.42 -5.48 15.25
CA MET A 57 10.15 -6.10 13.93
C MET A 57 8.66 -6.10 13.56
N TRP A 58 7.85 -5.18 14.13
CA TRP A 58 6.38 -5.24 14.05
C TRP A 58 5.74 -4.27 13.03
N VAL A 59 6.16 -3.01 12.98
CA VAL A 59 5.66 -2.02 12.00
C VAL A 59 6.34 -2.21 10.65
N ALA A 60 5.56 -2.07 9.58
CA ALA A 60 6.02 -2.21 8.20
C ALA A 60 6.66 -0.92 7.65
N ASP A 61 7.68 -0.40 8.32
CA ASP A 61 8.69 0.50 7.75
C ASP A 61 10.08 -0.16 7.86
N MET A 62 11.03 0.33 7.07
CA MET A 62 12.35 -0.31 6.92
C MET A 62 13.38 0.36 7.84
N ASP A 63 14.37 -0.42 8.28
CA ASP A 63 15.55 0.10 9.00
C ASP A 63 16.67 0.50 8.03
N PHE A 64 16.28 0.89 6.82
CA PHE A 64 17.18 1.33 5.77
C PHE A 64 16.95 2.80 5.44
N ARG A 65 18.05 3.50 5.15
CA ARG A 65 17.97 4.83 4.54
C ARG A 65 17.26 4.71 3.20
N THR A 66 16.38 5.66 2.90
CA THR A 66 15.80 5.77 1.56
C THR A 66 16.87 6.07 0.51
N ALA A 67 16.52 5.92 -0.76
CA ALA A 67 17.44 6.10 -1.87
C ALA A 67 17.99 7.54 -1.93
N GLU A 68 19.30 7.69 -2.16
CA GLU A 68 19.96 9.01 -2.19
C GLU A 68 19.33 10.01 -3.18
N PRO A 69 18.81 9.62 -4.37
CA PRO A 69 18.06 10.55 -5.21
C PRO A 69 16.84 11.20 -4.52
N VAL A 70 16.17 10.47 -3.62
CA VAL A 70 15.05 11.00 -2.83
C VAL A 70 15.57 11.97 -1.78
N ILE A 71 16.61 11.59 -1.04
CA ILE A 71 17.26 12.45 -0.04
C ILE A 71 17.73 13.76 -0.68
N LYS A 72 18.38 13.69 -1.84
CA LYS A 72 18.83 14.86 -2.59
C LYS A 72 17.65 15.76 -2.98
N ALA A 73 16.58 15.21 -3.52
CA ALA A 73 15.41 15.99 -3.92
C ALA A 73 14.76 16.71 -2.72
N LEU A 74 14.71 16.05 -1.55
CA LEU A 74 14.23 16.66 -0.31
C LEU A 74 15.16 17.78 0.19
N ARG A 75 16.47 17.58 0.18
CA ARG A 75 17.45 18.63 0.50
C ARG A 75 17.31 19.85 -0.40
N ASP A 76 17.27 19.62 -1.72
CA ASP A 76 17.08 20.68 -2.71
C ASP A 76 15.76 21.45 -2.43
N ARG A 77 14.69 20.77 -2.02
CA ARG A 77 13.40 21.39 -1.65
C ARG A 77 13.50 22.23 -0.38
N VAL A 78 14.23 21.76 0.62
CA VAL A 78 14.48 22.44 1.90
C VAL A 78 15.34 23.69 1.70
N ASP A 79 16.41 23.59 0.92
CA ASP A 79 17.34 24.69 0.67
C ASP A 79 16.67 25.89 -0.02
N ARG A 80 15.53 25.67 -0.70
CA ARG A 80 14.73 26.76 -1.29
C ARG A 80 14.04 27.65 -0.25
N GLY A 81 13.80 27.17 0.97
CA GLY A 81 13.25 27.95 2.09
C GLY A 81 11.81 28.46 1.95
N ILE A 82 11.04 28.02 0.93
CA ILE A 82 9.67 28.49 0.68
C ILE A 82 8.70 27.30 0.68
N TYR A 83 7.78 27.22 1.64
CA TYR A 83 6.91 26.06 1.87
C TYR A 83 5.41 26.37 1.77
N GLY A 84 5.05 27.28 0.85
CA GLY A 84 3.65 27.58 0.56
C GLY A 84 2.91 26.44 -0.15
N TYR A 85 1.64 26.69 -0.48
CA TYR A 85 0.78 25.75 -1.17
C TYR A 85 1.40 25.22 -2.47
N ALA A 86 1.40 23.90 -2.62
CA ALA A 86 1.89 23.20 -3.79
C ALA A 86 0.74 22.48 -4.51
N ALA A 87 0.83 22.38 -5.84
CA ALA A 87 -0.09 21.63 -6.67
C ALA A 87 0.66 20.55 -7.44
N LYS A 88 -0.09 19.55 -7.93
CA LYS A 88 0.44 18.53 -8.85
C LYS A 88 0.93 19.19 -10.14
N THR A 89 2.08 18.76 -10.63
CA THR A 89 2.64 19.23 -11.91
C THR A 89 2.57 18.12 -12.97
N PRO A 90 2.66 18.45 -14.27
CA PRO A 90 2.77 17.43 -15.31
C PRO A 90 3.92 16.45 -15.08
N GLU A 91 5.07 16.93 -14.59
CA GLU A 91 6.24 16.08 -14.32
C GLU A 91 5.98 15.07 -13.20
N TYR A 92 5.20 15.45 -12.18
CA TYR A 92 4.76 14.51 -11.14
C TYR A 92 3.86 13.42 -11.73
N LEU A 93 2.88 13.80 -12.55
CA LEU A 93 1.94 12.85 -13.17
C LEU A 93 2.66 11.91 -14.15
N ASP A 94 3.58 12.45 -14.94
CA ASP A 94 4.42 11.67 -15.87
C ASP A 94 5.37 10.72 -15.12
N ALA A 95 5.87 11.11 -13.94
CA ALA A 95 6.68 10.22 -13.12
C ALA A 95 5.87 9.00 -12.64
N VAL A 96 4.63 9.20 -12.19
CA VAL A 96 3.71 8.13 -11.78
C VAL A 96 3.34 7.25 -12.98
N LYS A 97 2.86 7.84 -14.08
CA LYS A 97 2.52 7.12 -15.32
C LYS A 97 3.70 6.31 -15.85
N GLY A 98 4.88 6.93 -15.88
CA GLY A 98 6.11 6.29 -16.31
C GLY A 98 6.56 5.16 -15.38
N TRP A 99 6.35 5.27 -14.07
CA TRP A 99 6.63 4.18 -13.12
C TRP A 99 5.73 2.97 -13.38
N MET A 100 4.42 3.18 -13.46
CA MET A 100 3.45 2.12 -13.71
C MET A 100 3.74 1.37 -15.02
N LYS A 101 4.07 2.11 -16.09
CA LYS A 101 4.45 1.50 -17.36
C LYS A 101 5.75 0.71 -17.26
N ARG A 102 6.82 1.28 -16.69
CA ARG A 102 8.13 0.63 -16.65
C ARG A 102 8.19 -0.56 -15.69
N ARG A 103 7.51 -0.49 -14.54
CA ARG A 103 7.57 -1.52 -13.49
C ARG A 103 6.50 -2.58 -13.61
N HIS A 104 5.32 -2.23 -14.13
CA HIS A 104 4.17 -3.12 -14.11
C HIS A 104 3.50 -3.29 -15.48
N ASP A 105 4.08 -2.72 -16.54
CA ASP A 105 3.53 -2.72 -17.90
C ASP A 105 2.11 -2.10 -18.01
N TRP A 106 1.72 -1.30 -17.01
CA TRP A 106 0.39 -0.71 -16.94
C TRP A 106 0.39 0.71 -17.50
N ASN A 107 -0.29 0.88 -18.63
CA ASN A 107 -0.54 2.19 -19.23
C ASN A 107 -1.72 2.86 -18.53
N ILE A 108 -1.45 3.85 -17.68
CA ILE A 108 -2.49 4.65 -17.02
C ILE A 108 -2.65 6.02 -17.69
N GLU A 109 -3.82 6.62 -17.49
CA GLU A 109 -4.06 8.01 -17.86
C GLU A 109 -3.89 8.97 -16.69
N VAL A 110 -3.46 10.20 -16.99
CA VAL A 110 -3.17 11.21 -15.96
C VAL A 110 -4.40 11.59 -15.15
N ASP A 111 -5.58 11.54 -15.78
CA ASP A 111 -6.86 11.86 -15.15
C ASP A 111 -7.35 10.75 -14.20
N TRP A 112 -6.73 9.57 -14.22
CA TRP A 112 -6.99 8.51 -13.23
C TRP A 112 -6.28 8.79 -11.90
N ILE A 113 -5.29 9.68 -11.88
CA ILE A 113 -4.42 9.90 -10.71
C ILE A 113 -5.05 10.91 -9.76
N VAL A 114 -5.48 10.42 -8.60
CA VAL A 114 -5.99 11.23 -7.48
C VAL A 114 -5.05 11.12 -6.28
N PRO A 115 -4.21 12.14 -6.01
CA PRO A 115 -3.31 12.13 -4.86
C PRO A 115 -4.09 12.21 -3.55
N THR A 116 -3.68 11.41 -2.57
CA THR A 116 -4.14 11.48 -1.18
C THR A 116 -2.95 11.57 -0.25
N VAL A 117 -3.18 11.90 1.03
CA VAL A 117 -2.14 11.94 2.08
C VAL A 117 -1.71 10.55 2.55
N GLY A 118 -2.24 9.48 1.95
CA GLY A 118 -1.96 8.09 2.31
C GLY A 118 -3.09 7.15 1.93
N ILE A 119 -2.79 5.85 1.89
CA ILE A 119 -3.76 4.83 1.50
C ILE A 119 -4.85 4.66 2.56
N VAL A 120 -4.53 4.63 3.86
CA VAL A 120 -5.57 4.48 4.90
C VAL A 120 -6.58 5.64 4.89
N PRO A 121 -6.16 6.92 4.79
CA PRO A 121 -7.09 8.02 4.53
C PRO A 121 -7.92 7.84 3.24
N ALA A 122 -7.30 7.39 2.15
CA ALA A 122 -8.02 7.09 0.90
C ALA A 122 -9.09 6.01 1.11
N LEU A 123 -8.79 4.91 1.81
CA LEU A 123 -9.74 3.84 2.12
C LEU A 123 -10.94 4.36 2.93
N ASN A 124 -10.71 5.24 3.90
CA ASN A 124 -11.81 5.89 4.64
C ASN A 124 -12.70 6.73 3.71
N MET A 125 -12.09 7.51 2.81
CA MET A 125 -12.83 8.32 1.83
C MET A 125 -13.63 7.44 0.87
N ILE A 126 -13.04 6.35 0.36
CA ILE A 126 -13.69 5.42 -0.55
C ILE A 126 -14.87 4.74 0.12
N VAL A 127 -14.69 4.19 1.33
CA VAL A 127 -15.80 3.60 2.10
C VAL A 127 -16.91 4.63 2.30
N ARG A 128 -16.57 5.84 2.70
CA ARG A 128 -17.57 6.90 2.94
C ARG A 128 -18.32 7.31 1.67
N GLN A 129 -17.66 7.28 0.52
CA GLN A 129 -18.21 7.76 -0.76
C GLN A 129 -19.06 6.72 -1.49
N PHE A 130 -18.69 5.44 -1.39
CA PHE A 130 -19.27 4.36 -2.21
C PHE A 130 -20.07 3.34 -1.40
N SER A 131 -20.45 3.69 -0.18
CA SER A 131 -21.40 2.94 0.64
C SER A 131 -22.12 3.90 1.58
N GLU A 132 -23.13 3.43 2.29
CA GLU A 132 -23.90 4.13 3.31
C GLU A 132 -23.69 3.49 4.70
N PRO A 133 -23.93 4.22 5.80
CA PRO A 133 -23.94 3.63 7.14
C PRO A 133 -24.85 2.38 7.23
N GLY A 134 -24.35 1.31 7.84
CA GLY A 134 -25.03 0.02 7.94
C GLY A 134 -24.73 -0.96 6.79
N GLU A 135 -24.33 -0.46 5.61
CA GLU A 135 -23.94 -1.32 4.49
C GLU A 135 -22.63 -2.07 4.76
N LYS A 136 -22.40 -3.12 3.98
CA LYS A 136 -21.34 -4.10 4.18
C LYS A 136 -20.18 -3.87 3.22
N VAL A 137 -18.97 -4.07 3.74
CA VAL A 137 -17.73 -4.05 2.97
C VAL A 137 -17.00 -5.39 3.15
N LEU A 138 -16.73 -6.06 2.03
CA LEU A 138 -16.00 -7.32 1.97
C LEU A 138 -14.50 -7.11 2.18
N ILE A 139 -13.90 -7.96 3.02
CA ILE A 139 -12.44 -8.08 3.16
C ILE A 139 -12.05 -9.55 3.30
N GLN A 140 -10.78 -9.87 3.00
CA GLN A 140 -10.30 -11.26 3.05
C GLN A 140 -9.30 -11.50 4.16
N ARG A 141 -9.74 -12.04 5.32
CA ARG A 141 -8.86 -12.25 6.49
C ARG A 141 -8.03 -13.53 6.39
N PRO A 142 -6.82 -13.58 7.00
CA PRO A 142 -6.16 -12.49 7.73
C PRO A 142 -5.71 -11.37 6.79
N VAL A 143 -5.88 -10.11 7.21
CA VAL A 143 -5.52 -8.93 6.42
C VAL A 143 -5.13 -7.75 7.30
N TYR A 144 -4.41 -6.79 6.73
CA TYR A 144 -4.05 -5.50 7.31
C TYR A 144 -5.22 -4.85 8.08
N TYR A 145 -5.04 -4.69 9.40
CA TYR A 145 -6.11 -4.29 10.33
C TYR A 145 -6.80 -2.95 9.99
N PRO A 146 -6.15 -1.94 9.38
CA PRO A 146 -6.80 -0.70 9.00
C PRO A 146 -7.90 -0.85 7.96
N PHE A 147 -8.00 -1.97 7.25
CA PHE A 147 -9.19 -2.25 6.43
C PHE A 147 -10.43 -2.33 7.33
N THR A 148 -10.35 -3.07 8.43
CA THR A 148 -11.45 -3.17 9.42
C THR A 148 -11.76 -1.80 10.02
N ASN A 149 -10.73 -1.01 10.36
CA ASN A 149 -10.94 0.31 10.96
C ASN A 149 -11.57 1.30 9.96
N SER A 150 -11.13 1.31 8.71
CA SER A 150 -11.68 2.20 7.67
C SER A 150 -13.17 1.94 7.42
N ILE A 151 -13.61 0.69 7.60
CA ILE A 151 -15.01 0.29 7.50
C ILE A 151 -15.79 0.73 8.75
N ARG A 152 -15.32 0.34 9.94
CA ARG A 152 -16.02 0.58 11.21
C ARG A 152 -16.06 2.04 11.62
N ASN A 153 -14.98 2.80 11.40
CA ASN A 153 -14.93 4.23 11.71
C ASN A 153 -15.94 5.05 10.90
N ASN A 154 -16.41 4.48 9.79
CA ASN A 154 -17.47 5.06 8.97
C ASN A 154 -18.84 4.41 9.25
N ASN A 155 -19.04 3.66 10.33
CA ASN A 155 -20.32 3.00 10.65
C ASN A 155 -20.79 2.00 9.57
N ARG A 156 -19.87 1.36 8.84
CA ARG A 156 -20.19 0.23 7.93
C ARG A 156 -19.90 -1.10 8.62
N MET A 157 -20.47 -2.17 8.10
CA MET A 157 -20.28 -3.53 8.61
C MET A 157 -19.17 -4.24 7.84
N VAL A 158 -18.27 -4.90 8.56
CA VAL A 158 -17.25 -5.76 7.93
C VAL A 158 -17.87 -7.12 7.60
N LEU A 159 -17.87 -7.49 6.32
CA LEU A 159 -18.17 -8.84 5.89
C LEU A 159 -16.85 -9.55 5.53
N CYS A 160 -16.55 -10.66 6.19
CA CYS A 160 -15.28 -11.34 5.99
C CYS A 160 -15.43 -12.54 5.04
N ASN A 161 -14.65 -12.59 3.96
CA ASN A 161 -14.42 -13.78 3.14
C ASN A 161 -13.03 -14.37 3.52
N PRO A 162 -12.94 -15.25 4.54
CA PRO A 162 -11.65 -15.69 5.05
C PRO A 162 -10.85 -16.47 3.98
N LEU A 163 -9.55 -16.24 3.93
CA LEU A 163 -8.63 -17.02 3.12
C LEU A 163 -8.48 -18.43 3.70
N THR A 164 -8.36 -19.42 2.84
CA THR A 164 -8.11 -20.81 3.21
C THR A 164 -6.62 -21.11 3.18
N LEU A 165 -6.04 -21.61 4.27
CA LEU A 165 -4.66 -22.10 4.29
C LEU A 165 -4.63 -23.58 3.91
N LYS A 166 -3.92 -23.91 2.82
CA LYS A 166 -3.68 -25.29 2.38
C LYS A 166 -2.24 -25.43 1.95
N ASP A 167 -1.55 -26.47 2.41
CA ASP A 167 -0.16 -26.77 2.04
C ASP A 167 0.77 -25.55 2.20
N ASN A 168 0.64 -24.83 3.33
CA ASN A 168 1.37 -23.59 3.64
C ASN A 168 1.17 -22.43 2.64
N ARG A 169 0.09 -22.46 1.87
CA ARG A 169 -0.30 -21.40 0.94
C ARG A 169 -1.74 -20.97 1.19
N TYR A 170 -1.96 -19.66 1.25
CA TYR A 170 -3.31 -19.09 1.40
C TYR A 170 -4.00 -18.99 0.05
N PHE A 171 -5.27 -19.36 -0.05
CA PHE A 171 -6.11 -19.27 -1.24
C PHE A 171 -7.37 -18.47 -0.95
N MET A 172 -7.93 -17.82 -1.97
CA MET A 172 -9.26 -17.24 -1.86
C MET A 172 -10.33 -18.33 -1.90
N ASP A 173 -11.29 -18.27 -0.98
CA ASP A 173 -12.51 -19.06 -1.07
C ASP A 173 -13.51 -18.34 -1.97
N PHE A 174 -13.51 -18.69 -3.26
CA PHE A 174 -14.36 -18.05 -4.26
C PHE A 174 -15.84 -18.42 -4.13
N GLU A 175 -16.15 -19.59 -3.57
CA GLU A 175 -17.55 -20.02 -3.38
C GLU A 175 -18.19 -19.20 -2.26
N ASP A 176 -17.48 -19.06 -1.13
CA ASP A 176 -17.88 -18.20 -0.03
C ASP A 176 -17.92 -16.72 -0.46
N LEU A 177 -16.95 -16.28 -1.26
CA LEU A 177 -16.94 -14.92 -1.79
C LEU A 177 -18.18 -14.65 -2.65
N GLU A 178 -18.52 -15.55 -3.56
CA GLU A 178 -19.69 -15.42 -4.42
C GLU A 178 -20.99 -15.44 -3.62
N LEU A 179 -21.10 -16.32 -2.62
CA LEU A 179 -22.25 -16.36 -1.73
C LEU A 179 -22.44 -15.02 -0.99
N LYS A 180 -21.35 -14.46 -0.47
CA LYS A 180 -21.38 -13.20 0.29
C LYS A 180 -21.62 -11.97 -0.59
N ALA A 181 -21.03 -11.94 -1.78
CA ALA A 181 -21.21 -10.83 -2.71
C ALA A 181 -22.65 -10.67 -3.19
N ARG A 182 -23.48 -11.74 -3.18
CA ARG A 182 -24.91 -11.68 -3.54
C ARG A 182 -25.77 -10.88 -2.57
N ASP A 183 -25.29 -10.66 -1.36
CA ASP A 183 -25.97 -9.82 -0.37
C ASP A 183 -26.05 -8.37 -0.88
N GLN A 184 -27.25 -7.86 -1.05
CA GLN A 184 -27.49 -6.54 -1.64
C GLN A 184 -26.97 -5.39 -0.78
N GLU A 185 -26.67 -5.63 0.50
CA GLU A 185 -26.03 -4.68 1.40
C GLU A 185 -24.52 -4.56 1.15
N VAL A 186 -23.92 -5.46 0.36
CA VAL A 186 -22.48 -5.42 0.05
C VAL A 186 -22.24 -4.47 -1.11
N LYS A 187 -21.57 -3.34 -0.86
CA LYS A 187 -21.25 -2.35 -1.90
C LYS A 187 -19.80 -2.32 -2.32
N LEU A 188 -18.91 -2.73 -1.42
CA LEU A 188 -17.47 -2.62 -1.62
C LEU A 188 -16.78 -3.93 -1.26
N MET A 189 -15.69 -4.21 -1.96
CA MET A 189 -14.67 -5.18 -1.55
C MET A 189 -13.32 -4.47 -1.48
N ILE A 190 -12.63 -4.55 -0.34
CA ILE A 190 -11.25 -4.08 -0.21
C ILE A 190 -10.34 -5.31 -0.18
N MET A 191 -9.47 -5.40 -1.18
CA MET A 191 -8.51 -6.47 -1.39
C MET A 191 -7.07 -5.93 -1.25
N SER A 192 -6.17 -6.77 -0.73
CA SER A 192 -4.74 -6.47 -0.68
C SER A 192 -4.02 -7.31 -1.75
N ASN A 193 -3.25 -6.68 -2.62
CA ASN A 193 -2.47 -7.35 -3.67
C ASN A 193 -1.14 -6.63 -3.93
N PRO A 194 0.02 -7.11 -3.44
CA PRO A 194 0.20 -8.29 -2.62
C PRO A 194 -0.53 -8.24 -1.27
N HIS A 195 -0.91 -9.41 -0.76
CA HIS A 195 -1.76 -9.55 0.42
C HIS A 195 -0.98 -9.51 1.72
N ASN A 196 -1.09 -8.41 2.47
CA ASN A 196 -0.56 -8.30 3.83
C ASN A 196 -1.55 -8.94 4.82
N PRO A 197 -1.17 -9.94 5.65
CA PRO A 197 0.21 -10.33 6.01
C PRO A 197 0.74 -11.60 5.31
N VAL A 198 -0.05 -12.24 4.46
CA VAL A 198 0.27 -13.60 3.97
C VAL A 198 1.28 -13.64 2.80
N GLY A 199 1.67 -12.48 2.26
CA GLY A 199 2.70 -12.36 1.21
C GLY A 199 2.26 -12.89 -0.17
N ARG A 200 0.96 -13.08 -0.40
CA ARG A 200 0.44 -13.56 -1.69
C ARG A 200 0.37 -12.43 -2.72
N ALA A 201 1.10 -12.54 -3.82
CA ALA A 201 0.72 -11.88 -5.07
C ALA A 201 -0.30 -12.77 -5.80
N TRP A 202 -1.47 -12.22 -6.11
CA TRP A 202 -2.55 -12.98 -6.75
C TRP A 202 -2.31 -13.12 -8.26
N SER A 203 -2.64 -14.27 -8.82
CA SER A 203 -2.49 -14.52 -10.26
C SER A 203 -3.54 -13.76 -11.07
N SER A 204 -3.32 -13.63 -12.39
CA SER A 204 -4.33 -13.03 -13.29
C SER A 204 -5.68 -13.72 -13.18
N GLU A 205 -5.66 -15.06 -13.09
CA GLU A 205 -6.87 -15.88 -13.06
C GLU A 205 -7.62 -15.68 -11.74
N GLU A 206 -6.90 -15.54 -10.62
CA GLU A 206 -7.49 -15.22 -9.32
C GLU A 206 -8.09 -13.79 -9.33
N LEU A 207 -7.36 -12.81 -9.88
CA LEU A 207 -7.81 -11.41 -10.00
C LEU A 207 -9.01 -11.27 -10.96
N GLN A 208 -9.04 -12.03 -12.05
CA GLN A 208 -10.17 -12.05 -12.96
C GLN A 208 -11.40 -12.63 -12.25
N ARG A 209 -11.26 -13.77 -11.55
CA ARG A 209 -12.37 -14.43 -10.86
C ARG A 209 -12.98 -13.58 -9.75
N VAL A 210 -12.16 -12.89 -8.94
CA VAL A 210 -12.66 -11.96 -7.91
C VAL A 210 -13.40 -10.78 -8.57
N GLY A 211 -12.87 -10.26 -9.68
CA GLY A 211 -13.48 -9.18 -10.45
C GLY A 211 -14.85 -9.58 -11.03
N GLU A 212 -14.97 -10.78 -11.61
CA GLU A 212 -16.24 -11.30 -12.12
C GLU A 212 -17.32 -11.40 -11.05
N ILE A 213 -16.92 -11.89 -9.87
CA ILE A 213 -17.84 -12.00 -8.74
C ILE A 213 -18.29 -10.61 -8.30
N CYS A 214 -17.37 -9.65 -8.18
CA CYS A 214 -17.70 -8.30 -7.78
C CYS A 214 -18.61 -7.61 -8.81
N LEU A 215 -18.24 -7.63 -10.09
CA LEU A 215 -18.98 -6.97 -11.17
C LEU A 215 -20.41 -7.51 -11.29
N ARG A 216 -20.61 -8.83 -11.28
CA ARG A 216 -21.95 -9.43 -11.41
C ARG A 216 -22.89 -9.11 -10.26
N ASN A 217 -22.34 -8.73 -9.10
CA ASN A 217 -23.12 -8.40 -7.90
C ASN A 217 -23.11 -6.90 -7.58
N ASN A 218 -22.67 -6.04 -8.51
CA ASN A 218 -22.58 -4.59 -8.32
C ASN A 218 -21.74 -4.19 -7.09
N VAL A 219 -20.68 -4.94 -6.81
CA VAL A 219 -19.69 -4.64 -5.77
C VAL A 219 -18.52 -3.90 -6.42
N LEU A 220 -18.18 -2.71 -5.91
CA LEU A 220 -16.99 -1.98 -6.35
C LEU A 220 -15.75 -2.56 -5.68
N LEU A 221 -14.74 -2.91 -6.49
CA LEU A 221 -13.49 -3.47 -5.99
C LEU A 221 -12.44 -2.39 -5.73
N VAL A 222 -11.85 -2.41 -4.54
CA VAL A 222 -10.72 -1.56 -4.14
C VAL A 222 -9.49 -2.44 -3.98
N SER A 223 -8.48 -2.26 -4.83
CA SER A 223 -7.22 -3.00 -4.77
C SER A 223 -6.15 -2.15 -4.09
N ASP A 224 -5.76 -2.51 -2.87
CA ASP A 224 -4.57 -1.95 -2.21
C ASP A 224 -3.32 -2.66 -2.72
N GLU A 225 -2.53 -1.93 -3.49
CA GLU A 225 -1.34 -2.44 -4.19
C GLU A 225 -0.05 -1.78 -3.71
N VAL A 226 -0.04 -1.27 -2.47
CA VAL A 226 1.12 -0.57 -1.89
C VAL A 226 2.40 -1.43 -1.85
N HIS A 227 2.26 -2.75 -1.81
CA HIS A 227 3.37 -3.69 -1.81
C HIS A 227 3.76 -4.17 -3.22
N GLY A 228 3.14 -3.64 -4.29
CA GLY A 228 3.30 -4.11 -5.67
C GLY A 228 4.72 -4.01 -6.23
N ASP A 229 5.58 -3.16 -5.66
CA ASP A 229 7.00 -3.06 -6.04
C ASP A 229 7.91 -4.04 -5.28
N LEU A 230 7.44 -4.61 -4.16
CA LEU A 230 8.22 -5.46 -3.25
C LEU A 230 7.98 -6.94 -3.53
N ILE A 231 8.41 -7.39 -4.72
CA ILE A 231 8.18 -8.75 -5.21
C ILE A 231 9.45 -9.58 -5.12
N MET A 232 9.35 -10.74 -4.47
CA MET A 232 10.47 -11.67 -4.33
C MET A 232 10.91 -12.25 -5.68
N PRO A 233 12.22 -12.58 -5.85
CA PRO A 233 12.71 -13.23 -7.05
C PRO A 233 11.90 -14.47 -7.42
N GLY A 234 11.58 -14.64 -8.70
CA GLY A 234 10.77 -15.76 -9.20
C GLY A 234 9.25 -15.55 -9.12
N HIS A 235 8.78 -14.51 -8.43
CA HIS A 235 7.37 -14.14 -8.38
C HIS A 235 7.06 -12.99 -9.34
N ARG A 236 5.78 -12.84 -9.67
CA ARG A 236 5.27 -11.73 -10.49
C ARG A 236 4.08 -11.10 -9.81
N PHE A 237 4.04 -9.78 -9.82
CA PHE A 237 2.88 -8.99 -9.46
C PHE A 237 2.17 -8.51 -10.72
N LYS A 238 0.84 -8.44 -10.63
CA LYS A 238 0.00 -7.86 -11.67
C LYS A 238 -0.95 -6.86 -11.00
N PRO A 239 -0.88 -5.58 -11.40
CA PRO A 239 -1.90 -4.61 -11.04
C PRO A 239 -3.29 -5.10 -11.43
N TYR A 240 -4.28 -4.86 -10.58
CA TYR A 240 -5.67 -5.16 -10.89
C TYR A 240 -6.16 -4.37 -12.10
N GLY A 241 -5.67 -3.14 -12.30
CA GLY A 241 -6.03 -2.31 -13.45
C GLY A 241 -5.60 -2.88 -14.82
N LEU A 242 -4.87 -4.00 -14.86
CA LEU A 242 -4.56 -4.75 -16.09
C LEU A 242 -5.56 -5.88 -16.41
N GLN A 243 -6.59 -6.08 -15.59
CA GLN A 243 -7.68 -6.99 -15.94
C GLN A 243 -8.48 -6.47 -17.15
N GLU A 244 -9.42 -7.28 -17.66
CA GLU A 244 -10.33 -6.89 -18.75
C GLU A 244 -10.95 -5.50 -18.50
N SER A 245 -11.17 -4.72 -19.56
CA SER A 245 -11.60 -3.31 -19.46
C SER A 245 -12.82 -3.13 -18.56
N ARG A 246 -13.83 -3.99 -18.68
CA ARG A 246 -15.04 -3.96 -17.83
C ARG A 246 -14.77 -4.17 -16.34
N LEU A 247 -13.71 -4.90 -15.98
CA LEU A 247 -13.29 -5.11 -14.60
C LEU A 247 -12.46 -3.91 -14.11
N ALA A 248 -11.57 -3.40 -14.97
CA ALA A 248 -10.77 -2.21 -14.69
C ALA A 248 -11.63 -0.95 -14.51
N GLU A 249 -12.75 -0.84 -15.23
CA GLU A 249 -13.73 0.24 -15.10
C GLU A 249 -14.54 0.17 -13.80
N ASN A 250 -14.62 -1.01 -13.16
CA ASN A 250 -15.29 -1.21 -11.87
C ASN A 250 -14.28 -1.40 -10.72
N CYS A 251 -13.25 -0.56 -10.67
CA CYS A 251 -12.29 -0.63 -9.57
C CYS A 251 -11.65 0.71 -9.19
N ILE A 252 -11.08 0.72 -7.99
CA ILE A 252 -10.16 1.75 -7.51
C ILE A 252 -8.85 1.05 -7.12
N VAL A 253 -7.74 1.49 -7.70
CA VAL A 253 -6.40 0.96 -7.39
C VAL A 253 -5.64 1.96 -6.53
N CYS A 254 -5.24 1.53 -5.33
CA CYS A 254 -4.48 2.33 -4.39
C CYS A 254 -3.00 1.96 -4.48
N THR A 255 -2.15 2.91 -4.85
CA THR A 255 -0.68 2.73 -4.92
C THR A 255 0.01 3.85 -4.16
N ALA A 256 1.19 3.58 -3.61
CA ALA A 256 2.03 4.63 -3.03
C ALA A 256 3.52 4.23 -3.08
N PRO A 257 4.45 5.19 -3.13
CA PRO A 257 5.89 4.93 -3.04
C PRO A 257 6.34 4.58 -1.60
N SER A 258 5.44 4.71 -0.62
CA SER A 258 5.75 4.68 0.81
C SER A 258 6.42 3.39 1.26
N LYS A 259 5.91 2.22 0.85
CA LYS A 259 6.52 0.93 1.19
C LYS A 259 7.73 0.63 0.33
N SER A 260 7.69 0.94 -0.96
CA SER A 260 8.78 0.67 -1.91
C SER A 260 10.07 1.38 -1.56
N PHE A 261 9.98 2.59 -0.99
CA PHE A 261 11.13 3.48 -0.74
C PHE A 261 11.30 3.90 0.72
N ASN A 262 10.57 3.29 1.66
CA ASN A 262 10.59 3.67 3.08
C ASN A 262 10.23 5.16 3.31
N LEU A 263 9.13 5.61 2.71
CA LEU A 263 8.67 7.00 2.73
C LEU A 263 7.30 7.16 3.41
N ALA A 264 6.97 6.30 4.38
CA ALA A 264 5.67 6.33 5.05
C ALA A 264 5.43 7.59 5.91
N GLY A 265 6.49 8.34 6.24
CA GLY A 265 6.40 9.61 6.95
C GLY A 265 6.29 10.85 6.04
N LEU A 266 6.10 10.68 4.73
CA LEU A 266 5.94 11.76 3.74
C LEU A 266 4.54 11.76 3.09
#